data_AF-A0A3A4REE7-F1
#
_entry.id   AF-A0A3A4REE7-F1
#
_cell.length_a   1.000
_cell.length_b   1.000
_cell.length_c   1.000
_cell.angle_alpha   90.00
_cell.angle_beta   90.00
_cell.angle_gamma   90.00
#
_symmetry.space_group_name_H-M   'P 1'
#
loop_
_entity.id
_entity.type
_entity.pdbx_description
1 polymer ?
#
loop_
_entity_poly.entity_id
_entity_poly.type
_entity_poly.pdbx_seq_one_letter_code
_entity_poly.pdbx_strand_id
1 'polypeptide(L)'
;MKIGKATVPESAICASNADAIVVRGQDLCQDLIGQVNFADYFYLLLTGRKPDAPASAVLNATLVAIAEHGLVPSVQAARMTLAAAPDALQGAVAAGILGCGSVILGASETAGRLFDEIDRAAPAHGGD
;
A
#
# COMPACT_ATOMS: atom_id res chain seq x y z
N MET A 1 -32.33 9.65 -18.63
CA MET A 1 -31.42 10.78 -18.34
C MET A 1 -31.63 11.17 -16.88
N LYS A 2 -30.67 10.89 -15.98
CA LYS A 2 -30.80 11.23 -14.55
C LYS A 2 -30.22 12.62 -14.34
N ILE A 3 -31.07 13.59 -13.99
CA ILE A 3 -30.67 14.96 -13.63
C ILE A 3 -30.46 14.99 -12.10
N GLY A 4 -29.22 15.10 -11.63
CA GLY A 4 -28.86 15.20 -10.20
C GLY A 4 -27.47 14.63 -9.84
N LYS A 5 -26.86 15.08 -8.73
CA LYS A 5 -25.60 14.52 -8.21
C LYS A 5 -25.85 13.11 -7.67
N ALA A 6 -25.06 12.12 -8.10
CA ALA A 6 -25.10 10.78 -7.51
C ALA A 6 -24.69 10.87 -6.02
N THR A 7 -25.58 10.47 -5.11
CA THR A 7 -25.41 10.59 -3.65
C THR A 7 -25.09 9.26 -2.97
N VAL A 8 -24.97 8.16 -3.72
CA VAL A 8 -24.63 6.83 -3.18
C VAL A 8 -23.13 6.61 -3.36
N PRO A 9 -22.36 6.39 -2.29
CA PRO A 9 -20.95 6.01 -2.40
C PRO A 9 -20.80 4.70 -3.17
N GLU A 10 -19.91 4.68 -4.17
CA GLU A 10 -19.57 3.47 -4.93
C GLU A 10 -18.10 3.10 -4.68
N SER A 11 -17.79 1.81 -4.69
CA SER A 11 -16.45 1.27 -4.53
C SER A 11 -16.22 0.12 -5.51
N ALA A 12 -15.05 0.11 -6.16
CA ALA A 12 -14.57 -1.00 -6.97
C ALA A 12 -13.57 -1.89 -6.20
N ILE A 13 -13.43 -1.69 -4.89
CA ILE A 13 -12.49 -2.43 -4.03
C ILE A 13 -13.21 -3.52 -3.25
N CYS A 14 -14.31 -3.19 -2.58
CA CYS A 14 -15.05 -4.16 -1.78
C CYS A 14 -16.54 -3.84 -1.70
N ALA A 15 -17.32 -4.88 -1.46
CA ALA A 15 -18.73 -4.83 -1.11
C ALA A 15 -19.05 -6.00 -0.18
N SER A 16 -20.12 -5.90 0.61
CA SER A 16 -20.62 -7.00 1.42
C SER A 16 -22.14 -7.00 1.49
N ASN A 17 -22.71 -8.18 1.70
CA ASN A 17 -24.12 -8.39 2.02
C ASN A 17 -24.25 -9.45 3.11
N ALA A 18 -25.46 -9.98 3.33
CA ALA A 18 -25.70 -10.99 4.36
C ALA A 18 -24.99 -12.33 4.10
N ASP A 19 -24.66 -12.62 2.83
CA ASP A 19 -24.18 -13.92 2.38
C ASP A 19 -22.69 -13.93 2.05
N ALA A 20 -22.12 -12.78 1.64
CA ALA A 20 -20.76 -12.71 1.12
C ALA A 20 -20.07 -11.36 1.40
N ILE A 21 -18.73 -11.42 1.46
CA ILE A 21 -17.84 -10.27 1.37
C ILE A 21 -17.05 -10.44 0.07
N VAL A 22 -17.16 -9.47 -0.83
CA VAL A 22 -16.47 -9.48 -2.12
C VAL A 22 -15.37 -8.43 -2.11
N VAL A 23 -14.15 -8.82 -2.47
CA VAL A 23 -12.99 -7.95 -2.58
C VAL A 23 -12.42 -8.08 -3.98
N ARG A 24 -12.39 -6.98 -4.74
CA ARG A 24 -11.92 -6.95 -6.14
C ARG A 24 -12.54 -8.06 -7.00
N GLY A 25 -13.84 -8.32 -6.79
CA GLY A 25 -14.59 -9.35 -7.52
C GLY A 25 -14.37 -10.79 -7.04
N GLN A 26 -13.66 -11.01 -5.94
CA GLN A 26 -13.40 -12.33 -5.36
C GLN A 26 -14.10 -12.47 -4.01
N ASP A 27 -14.63 -13.65 -3.70
CA ASP A 27 -15.22 -13.94 -2.39
C ASP A 27 -14.11 -14.06 -1.33
N LEU A 28 -14.22 -13.28 -0.25
CA LEU A 28 -13.20 -13.25 0.80
C LEU A 28 -13.02 -14.61 1.47
N CYS A 29 -14.10 -15.32 1.74
CA CYS A 29 -14.09 -16.57 2.47
C CYS A 29 -13.69 -17.75 1.59
N GLN A 30 -14.15 -17.79 0.34
CA GLN A 30 -13.91 -18.92 -0.57
C GLN A 30 -12.62 -18.75 -1.39
N ASP A 31 -12.33 -17.55 -1.87
CA ASP A 31 -11.28 -17.33 -2.89
C ASP A 31 -9.97 -16.74 -2.33
N LEU A 32 -10.02 -16.12 -1.14
CA LEU A 32 -8.90 -15.33 -0.60
C LEU A 32 -8.32 -15.89 0.69
N ILE A 33 -9.13 -16.09 1.74
CA ILE A 33 -8.65 -16.59 3.03
C ILE A 33 -7.98 -17.96 2.85
N GLY A 34 -6.71 -18.06 3.24
CA GLY A 34 -5.92 -19.30 3.11
C GLY A 34 -5.41 -19.59 1.69
N GLN A 35 -5.82 -18.81 0.68
CA GLN A 35 -5.42 -19.00 -0.73
C GLN A 35 -4.35 -18.01 -1.20
N VAL A 36 -4.23 -16.84 -0.55
CA VAL A 36 -3.24 -15.81 -0.87
C VAL A 36 -2.44 -15.42 0.38
N ASN A 37 -1.17 -15.05 0.19
CA ASN A 37 -0.38 -14.45 1.27
C ASN A 37 -0.74 -12.97 1.45
N PHE A 38 -0.28 -12.37 2.55
CA PHE A 38 -0.61 -11.00 2.91
C PHE A 38 -0.13 -9.96 1.88
N ALA A 39 1.10 -10.10 1.36
CA ALA A 39 1.66 -9.17 0.38
C ALA A 39 0.88 -9.23 -0.95
N ASP A 40 0.52 -10.43 -1.40
CA ASP A 40 -0.26 -10.63 -2.62
C ASP A 40 -1.68 -10.10 -2.49
N TYR A 41 -2.28 -10.24 -1.31
CA TYR A 41 -3.57 -9.62 -1.00
C TYR A 41 -3.48 -8.09 -1.00
N PHE A 42 -2.41 -7.52 -0.44
CA PHE A 42 -2.15 -6.08 -0.53
C PHE A 42 -2.00 -5.61 -2.00
N TYR A 43 -1.27 -6.36 -2.82
CA TYR A 43 -1.14 -6.08 -4.25
C TYR A 43 -2.49 -6.11 -4.97
N LEU A 44 -3.34 -7.10 -4.67
CA LEU A 44 -4.70 -7.20 -5.18
C LEU A 44 -5.55 -6.00 -4.77
N LEU A 45 -5.53 -5.60 -3.51
CA LEU A 45 -6.27 -4.44 -3.02
C LEU A 45 -5.86 -3.16 -3.76
N LEU A 46 -4.56 -2.94 -3.94
CA LEU A 46 -4.01 -1.75 -4.57
C LEU A 46 -4.27 -1.72 -6.10
N THR A 47 -4.01 -2.83 -6.79
CA THR A 47 -3.96 -2.86 -8.26
C THR A 47 -5.20 -3.48 -8.93
N GLY A 48 -6.02 -4.20 -8.16
CA GLY A 48 -7.15 -4.98 -8.68
C GLY A 48 -6.76 -6.28 -9.39
N ARG A 49 -5.47 -6.65 -9.40
CA ARG A 49 -4.95 -7.87 -10.06
C ARG A 49 -4.16 -8.69 -9.05
N LYS A 50 -4.12 -10.02 -9.22
CA LYS A 50 -3.17 -10.86 -8.46
C LYS A 50 -1.76 -10.65 -9.03
N PRO A 51 -0.71 -10.62 -8.20
CA PRO A 51 0.65 -10.55 -8.71
C PRO A 51 1.02 -11.86 -9.41
N ASP A 52 1.92 -11.78 -10.38
CA ASP A 52 2.65 -12.96 -10.85
C ASP A 52 3.79 -13.32 -9.88
N ALA A 53 4.47 -14.45 -10.13
CA ALA A 53 5.52 -14.92 -9.22
C ALA A 53 6.67 -13.91 -9.06
N PRO A 54 7.19 -13.25 -10.12
CA PRO A 54 8.19 -12.20 -9.97
C PRO A 54 7.70 -11.00 -9.15
N ALA A 55 6.50 -10.47 -9.43
CA ALA A 55 5.96 -9.33 -8.71
C ALA A 55 5.72 -9.65 -7.23
N SER A 56 5.22 -10.86 -6.93
CA SER A 56 5.05 -11.35 -5.55
C SER A 56 6.39 -11.40 -4.82
N ALA A 57 7.42 -11.98 -5.43
CA ALA A 57 8.74 -12.10 -4.84
C ALA A 57 9.36 -10.73 -4.52
N VAL A 58 9.32 -9.79 -5.48
CA VAL A 58 9.83 -8.43 -5.28
C VAL A 58 9.05 -7.70 -4.21
N LEU A 59 7.71 -7.74 -4.25
CA LEU A 59 6.88 -7.05 -3.25
C LEU A 59 7.15 -7.57 -1.83
N ASN A 60 7.22 -8.90 -1.66
CA ASN A 60 7.53 -9.48 -0.36
C ASN A 60 8.92 -9.04 0.13
N ALA A 61 9.94 -9.08 -0.72
CA ALA A 61 11.28 -8.62 -0.38
C ALA A 61 11.29 -7.12 0.01
N THR A 62 10.56 -6.28 -0.75
CA THR A 62 10.44 -4.85 -0.45
C THR A 62 9.75 -4.62 0.90
N LEU A 63 8.62 -5.27 1.17
CA LEU A 63 7.90 -5.12 2.43
C LEU A 63 8.75 -5.55 3.63
N VAL A 64 9.53 -6.62 3.50
CA VAL A 64 10.48 -7.05 4.54
C VAL A 64 11.58 -6.02 4.73
N ALA A 65 12.17 -5.51 3.63
CA ALA A 65 13.27 -4.55 3.70
C ALA A 65 12.89 -3.21 4.36
N ILE A 66 11.64 -2.77 4.19
CA ILE A 66 11.17 -1.48 4.73
C ILE A 66 10.48 -1.60 6.10
N ALA A 67 10.21 -2.82 6.57
CA ALA A 67 9.47 -3.04 7.82
C ALA A 67 10.16 -2.40 9.04
N GLU A 68 11.48 -2.27 9.01
CA GLU A 68 12.27 -1.66 10.08
C GLU A 68 13.54 -1.01 9.51
N HIS A 69 13.86 0.19 9.98
CA HIS A 69 15.08 0.94 9.59
C HIS A 69 15.73 1.64 10.81
N GLY A 70 15.45 1.15 12.02
CA GLY A 70 15.96 1.66 13.27
C GLY A 70 15.30 2.95 13.74
N LEU A 71 16.04 3.75 14.51
CA LEU A 71 15.52 4.91 15.23
C LEU A 71 15.41 6.17 14.35
N VAL A 72 14.69 6.05 13.22
CA VAL A 72 14.40 7.18 12.31
C VAL A 72 13.43 8.18 12.98
N PRO A 73 13.35 9.45 12.51
CA PRO A 73 12.54 10.48 13.16
C PRO A 73 11.06 10.10 13.38
N SER A 74 10.42 9.41 12.43
CA SER A 74 9.04 8.93 12.58
C SER A 74 8.88 7.90 13.71
N VAL A 75 9.85 6.99 13.87
CA VAL A 75 9.87 6.01 14.97
C VAL A 75 10.09 6.72 16.30
N GLN A 76 10.93 7.75 16.36
CA GLN A 76 11.12 8.57 17.56
C GLN A 76 9.84 9.30 17.95
N ALA A 77 9.15 9.92 16.98
CA ALA A 77 7.88 10.60 17.23
C ALA A 77 6.83 9.64 17.80
N ALA A 78 6.65 8.47 17.18
CA ALA A 78 5.73 7.44 17.67
C ALA A 78 6.06 7.00 19.11
N ARG A 79 7.33 6.75 19.40
CA ARG A 79 7.79 6.36 20.75
C ARG A 79 7.59 7.46 21.77
N MET A 80 7.80 8.72 21.41
CA MET A 80 7.55 9.84 22.31
C MET A 80 6.07 10.00 22.63
N THR A 81 5.20 9.86 21.64
CA THR A 81 3.75 9.87 21.84
C THR A 81 3.31 8.71 22.73
N LEU A 82 3.83 7.50 22.51
CA LEU A 82 3.53 6.33 23.35
C LEU A 82 4.01 6.51 24.79
N ALA A 83 5.20 7.10 24.99
CA ALA A 83 5.72 7.36 26.32
C ALA A 83 4.86 8.37 27.10
N ALA A 84 4.21 9.31 26.41
CA ALA A 84 3.30 10.27 27.02
C ALA A 84 1.91 9.67 27.34
N ALA A 85 1.42 8.73 26.52
CA ALA A 85 0.13 8.06 26.71
C ALA A 85 0.22 6.57 26.29
N PRO A 86 0.64 5.67 27.20
CA PRO A 86 0.86 4.25 26.88
C PRO A 86 -0.39 3.46 26.45
N ASP A 87 -1.57 3.94 26.82
CA ASP A 87 -2.87 3.40 26.44
C ASP A 87 -3.31 3.79 25.02
N ALA A 88 -2.68 4.82 24.42
CA ALA A 88 -3.00 5.36 23.11
C ALA A 88 -2.11 4.81 21.98
N LEU A 89 -1.99 3.48 21.86
CA LEU A 89 -1.12 2.82 20.86
C LEU A 89 -1.41 3.30 19.42
N GLN A 90 -2.67 3.43 19.04
CA GLN A 90 -3.09 3.90 17.72
C GLN A 90 -2.67 5.35 17.48
N GLY A 91 -2.71 6.19 18.53
CA GLY A 91 -2.23 7.57 18.48
C GLY A 91 -0.72 7.64 18.28
N ALA A 92 0.05 6.76 18.95
CA ALA A 92 1.48 6.64 18.74
C ALA A 92 1.84 6.19 17.31
N VAL A 93 1.14 5.19 16.78
CA VAL A 93 1.32 4.75 15.38
C VAL A 93 1.01 5.88 14.40
N ALA A 94 -0.11 6.59 14.63
CA ALA A 94 -0.49 7.74 13.81
C ALA A 94 0.56 8.85 13.83
N ALA A 95 1.13 9.17 15.00
CA ALA A 95 2.18 10.18 15.12
C ALA A 95 3.43 9.84 14.29
N GLY A 96 3.83 8.57 14.24
CA GLY A 96 4.92 8.13 13.36
C GLY A 96 4.57 8.23 11.88
N ILE A 97 3.37 7.77 11.48
CA ILE A 97 2.90 7.82 10.09
C ILE A 97 2.79 9.26 9.59
N LEU A 98 2.29 10.19 10.41
CA LEU A 98 2.18 11.60 10.08
C LEU A 98 3.53 12.29 9.84
N GLY A 99 4.64 11.69 10.28
CA GLY A 99 6.00 12.14 9.96
C GLY A 99 6.51 11.70 8.57
N CYS A 100 5.75 10.89 7.84
CA CYS A 100 6.12 10.44 6.49
C CYS A 100 5.79 11.50 5.43
N GLY A 101 6.60 11.59 4.38
CA GLY A 101 6.49 12.61 3.34
C GLY A 101 7.55 12.45 2.24
N SER A 102 7.94 13.55 1.59
CA SER A 102 8.90 13.49 0.47
C SER A 102 10.27 12.92 0.85
N VAL A 103 10.75 13.22 2.06
CA VAL A 103 12.05 12.74 2.57
C VAL A 103 11.92 11.35 3.22
N ILE A 104 10.92 11.16 4.06
CA ILE A 104 10.67 9.90 4.78
C ILE A 104 9.62 9.09 4.02
N LEU A 105 10.02 7.95 3.44
CA LEU A 105 9.26 7.10 2.52
C LEU A 105 9.12 7.60 1.07
N GLY A 106 9.10 8.92 0.82
CA GLY A 106 8.94 9.48 -0.53
C GLY A 106 10.13 9.31 -1.47
N ALA A 107 11.32 8.97 -0.95
CA ALA A 107 12.51 8.73 -1.77
C ALA A 107 12.32 7.58 -2.77
N SER A 108 11.56 6.54 -2.40
CA SER A 108 11.25 5.41 -3.28
C SER A 108 10.41 5.82 -4.49
N GLU A 109 9.44 6.71 -4.29
CA GLU A 109 8.65 7.28 -5.40
C GLU A 109 9.53 8.12 -6.32
N THR A 110 10.41 8.93 -5.73
CA THR A 110 11.33 9.80 -6.48
C THR A 110 12.29 8.96 -7.33
N ALA A 111 12.85 7.89 -6.77
CA ALA A 111 13.70 6.95 -7.50
C ALA A 111 12.92 6.24 -8.62
N GLY A 112 11.69 5.81 -8.37
CA GLY A 112 10.85 5.19 -9.40
C GLY A 112 10.57 6.12 -10.59
N ARG A 113 10.27 7.41 -10.32
CA ARG A 113 10.09 8.42 -11.37
C ARG A 113 11.37 8.64 -12.17
N LEU A 114 12.52 8.72 -11.51
CA LEU A 114 13.81 8.85 -12.18
C LEU A 114 14.10 7.66 -13.10
N PHE A 115 13.84 6.42 -12.64
CA PHE A 115 14.05 5.23 -13.47
C PHE A 115 13.10 5.19 -14.67
N ASP A 116 11.84 5.60 -14.52
CA ASP A 116 10.90 5.73 -15.64
C ASP A 116 11.35 6.79 -16.65
N GLU A 117 11.86 7.93 -16.19
CA GLU A 117 12.41 8.96 -17.06
C GLU A 117 13.63 8.48 -17.86
N ILE A 118 14.52 7.71 -17.22
CA ILE A 118 15.70 7.12 -17.87
C ILE A 118 15.26 6.09 -18.92
N ASP A 119 14.36 5.18 -18.58
CA ASP A 119 13.86 4.14 -19.48
C ASP A 119 13.24 4.76 -20.75
N ARG A 120 12.42 5.81 -20.58
CA ARG A 120 11.82 6.54 -21.70
C ARG A 120 12.83 7.30 -22.56
N ALA A 121 13.96 7.71 -22.00
CA ALA A 121 15.01 8.42 -22.72
C ALA A 121 16.05 7.49 -23.36
N ALA A 122 16.17 6.25 -22.91
CA ALA A 122 17.19 5.29 -23.36
C ALA A 122 17.17 5.03 -24.89
N PRO A 123 16.02 4.89 -25.57
CA PRO A 123 15.99 4.68 -27.02
C PRO A 123 16.62 5.82 -27.83
N ALA A 124 16.55 7.07 -27.34
CA ALA A 124 17.14 8.23 -28.01
C ALA A 124 18.68 8.26 -27.94
N HIS A 125 19.27 7.43 -27.07
CA HIS A 125 20.71 7.36 -26.82
C HIS A 125 21.31 6.01 -27.25
N GLY A 126 20.57 5.21 -28.03
CA GLY A 126 21.02 3.90 -28.50
C GLY A 126 21.04 2.82 -27.41
N GLY A 127 20.29 3.03 -26.31
CA GLY A 127 19.94 1.95 -25.41
C GLY A 127 18.82 1.10 -26.01
N ASP A 128 18.85 -0.21 -25.72
CA ASP A 128 17.76 -1.14 -26.05
C ASP A 128 16.47 -0.77 -25.30
#